data_AF-A0A835A5W0-F1
#
_entry.id   AF-A0A835A5W0-F1
#
_cell.length_a   1.000
_cell.length_b   1.000
_cell.length_c   1.000
_cell.angle_alpha   90.00
_cell.angle_beta   90.00
_cell.angle_gamma   90.00
#
_symmetry.space_group_name_H-M   'P 1'
#
loop_
_entity.id
_entity.type
_entity.pdbx_description
1 polymer ?
#
loop_
_entity_poly.entity_id
_entity_poly.type
_entity_poly.pdbx_seq_one_letter_code
_entity_poly.pdbx_strand_id
1 'polypeptide(L)'
;MASAGLNPGVPVMLRELEPSSEMFKQGASLRFIGTLESYDVDSASAVIQDSSVRLKIDTQKTSDVIFRTNSLYMFIGELLICANDEVHSSPSFR
;
A
#
# COMPACT_ATOMS: atom_id res chain seq x y z
N MET A 1 -1.25 -30.80 3.67
CA MET A 1 -1.79 -29.65 2.93
C MET A 1 -1.55 -28.42 3.79
N ALA A 2 -0.47 -27.68 3.56
CA ALA A 2 -0.26 -26.41 4.25
C ALA A 2 -1.23 -25.41 3.62
N SER A 3 -2.28 -25.04 4.34
CA SER A 3 -2.96 -23.78 4.07
C SER A 3 -1.89 -22.69 4.26
N ALA A 4 -1.41 -22.10 3.16
CA ALA A 4 -0.73 -20.82 3.28
C ALA A 4 -1.80 -19.87 3.83
N GLY A 5 -1.76 -19.62 5.14
CA GLY A 5 -2.74 -18.80 5.86
C GLY A 5 -2.64 -17.33 5.45
N LEU A 6 -3.01 -17.02 4.21
CA LEU A 6 -3.14 -15.66 3.73
C LEU A 6 -4.42 -15.10 4.35
N ASN A 7 -4.25 -14.09 5.22
CA ASN A 7 -5.39 -13.39 5.78
C ASN A 7 -6.10 -12.60 4.66
N PRO A 8 -7.44 -12.65 4.58
CA PRO A 8 -8.16 -11.88 3.57
C PRO A 8 -7.90 -10.39 3.77
N GLY A 9 -7.68 -9.67 2.66
CA GLY A 9 -7.48 -8.22 2.69
C GLY A 9 -8.75 -7.49 3.14
N VAL A 10 -8.70 -6.82 4.28
CA VAL A 10 -9.82 -6.03 4.81
C VAL A 10 -10.01 -4.77 3.96
N PRO A 11 -11.23 -4.49 3.43
CA PRO A 11 -11.50 -3.26 2.71
C PRO A 11 -11.32 -2.05 3.60
N VAL A 12 -10.47 -1.12 3.16
CA VAL A 12 -10.23 0.17 3.82
C VAL A 12 -10.12 1.27 2.77
N MET A 13 -10.48 2.48 3.16
CA MET A 13 -10.14 3.70 2.42
C MET A 13 -8.74 4.14 2.81
N LEU A 14 -7.97 4.74 1.88
CA LEU A 14 -6.63 5.26 2.19
C LEU A 14 -6.65 6.23 3.38
N ARG A 15 -7.68 7.07 3.48
CA ARG A 15 -7.89 8.00 4.60
C ARG A 15 -8.09 7.34 5.96
N GLU A 16 -8.39 6.04 6.01
CA GLU A 16 -8.50 5.29 7.26
C GLU A 16 -7.15 4.74 7.71
N LEU A 17 -6.08 4.89 6.91
CA LEU A 17 -4.71 4.48 7.26
C LEU A 17 -3.94 5.60 7.95
N GLU A 18 -4.55 6.16 8.99
CA GLU A 18 -3.90 7.12 9.89
C GLU A 18 -3.33 6.43 11.12
N PRO A 19 -2.24 6.94 11.73
CA PRO A 19 -1.62 6.31 12.91
C PRO A 19 -2.56 6.06 14.10
N SER A 20 -3.65 6.83 14.22
CA SER A 20 -4.68 6.68 15.26
C SER A 20 -5.71 5.58 14.95
N SER A 21 -5.72 5.05 13.73
CA SER A 21 -6.69 4.07 13.26
C SER A 21 -6.35 2.67 13.72
N GLU A 22 -7.39 1.88 14.06
CA GLU A 22 -7.22 0.46 14.34
C GLU A 22 -6.70 -0.34 13.14
N MET A 23 -6.84 0.19 11.93
CA MET A 23 -6.37 -0.42 10.68
C MET A 23 -4.88 -0.16 10.42
N PHE A 24 -4.28 0.81 11.12
CA PHE A 24 -2.86 1.14 11.02
C PHE A 24 -2.03 0.20 11.91
N LYS A 25 -1.94 -1.06 11.50
CA LYS A 25 -1.20 -2.11 12.23
C LYS A 25 -0.19 -2.77 11.31
N GLN A 26 1.00 -3.00 11.85
CA GLN A 26 2.07 -3.73 11.17
C GLN A 26 1.57 -5.11 10.75
N GLY A 27 1.75 -5.46 9.48
CA GLY A 27 1.34 -6.74 8.91
C GLY A 27 -0.17 -6.90 8.72
N ALA A 28 -0.96 -5.83 8.85
CA ALA A 28 -2.39 -5.90 8.56
C ALA A 28 -2.61 -6.20 7.07
N SER A 29 -3.37 -7.26 6.76
CA SER A 29 -3.79 -7.59 5.39
C SER A 29 -4.96 -6.69 4.98
N LEU A 30 -4.73 -5.81 4.01
CA LEU A 30 -5.69 -4.78 3.61
C LEU A 30 -5.96 -4.85 2.10
N ARG A 31 -7.08 -4.27 1.71
CA ARG A 31 -7.37 -3.92 0.32
C ARG A 31 -7.89 -2.50 0.25
N PHE A 32 -7.36 -1.72 -0.68
CA PHE A 32 -7.81 -0.34 -0.91
C PHE A 32 -7.72 0.01 -2.39
N ILE A 33 -8.38 1.10 -2.74
CA ILE A 33 -8.41 1.64 -4.10
C ILE A 33 -7.83 3.05 -4.04
N GLY A 34 -7.02 3.41 -5.04
CA GLY A 34 -6.53 4.78 -5.18
C GLY A 34 -5.96 5.05 -6.56
N THR A 35 -5.67 6.32 -6.82
CA THR A 35 -5.11 6.77 -8.08
C THR A 35 -3.59 6.68 -8.01
N LEU A 36 -2.96 6.07 -9.01
CA LEU A 36 -1.50 6.04 -9.11
C LEU A 36 -0.95 7.43 -9.42
N GLU A 37 -0.25 8.03 -8.47
CA GLU A 37 0.40 9.33 -8.62
C GLU A 37 1.73 9.19 -9.37
N SER A 38 2.57 8.25 -8.97
CA SER A 38 3.88 8.01 -9.57
C SER A 38 4.30 6.54 -9.45
N TYR A 39 5.17 6.10 -10.34
CA TYR A 39 5.78 4.78 -10.31
C TYR A 39 7.26 4.90 -10.66
N ASP A 40 8.11 4.34 -9.80
CA ASP A 40 9.54 4.24 -9.95
C ASP A 40 9.89 2.80 -10.34
N VAL A 41 10.42 2.65 -11.57
CA VAL A 41 10.71 1.34 -12.16
C VAL A 41 11.94 0.70 -11.53
N ASP A 42 12.94 1.50 -11.15
CA ASP A 42 14.22 1.03 -10.63
C ASP A 42 14.07 0.40 -9.23
N SER A 43 13.24 1.00 -8.38
CA SER A 43 12.93 0.53 -7.02
C SER A 43 11.68 -0.34 -6.94
N ALA A 44 10.94 -0.47 -8.05
CA ALA A 44 9.61 -1.08 -8.10
C ALA A 44 8.66 -0.51 -7.04
N SER A 45 8.64 0.82 -6.92
CA SER A 45 7.82 1.53 -5.93
C SER A 45 6.76 2.40 -6.60
N ALA A 46 5.52 2.27 -6.18
CA ALA A 46 4.42 3.15 -6.58
C ALA A 46 4.05 4.12 -5.44
N VAL A 47 3.51 5.29 -5.78
CA VAL A 47 2.82 6.18 -4.85
C VAL A 47 1.36 6.26 -5.27
N ILE A 48 0.48 5.88 -4.36
CA ILE A 48 -0.97 5.95 -4.54
C ILE A 48 -1.51 7.10 -3.73
N GLN A 49 -2.43 7.85 -4.32
CA GLN A 49 -3.13 8.94 -3.66
C GLN A 49 -4.64 8.73 -3.64
N ASP A 50 -5.24 9.08 -2.51
CA ASP A 50 -6.67 9.39 -2.38
C ASP A 50 -6.78 10.75 -1.69
N SER A 51 -7.24 11.75 -2.44
CA SER A 51 -7.47 13.11 -1.94
C SER A 51 -6.18 13.73 -1.35
N SER A 52 -6.03 13.77 -0.02
CA SER A 52 -4.86 14.33 0.68
C SER A 52 -3.90 13.27 1.21
N VAL A 53 -4.22 11.98 1.07
CA VAL A 53 -3.45 10.88 1.65
C VAL A 53 -2.65 10.19 0.56
N ARG A 54 -1.37 9.95 0.85
CA ARG A 54 -0.44 9.25 -0.03
C ARG A 54 0.11 8.03 0.67
N LEU A 55 0.22 6.93 -0.08
CA LEU A 55 0.74 5.67 0.40
C LEU A 55 1.77 5.14 -0.58
N LYS A 56 2.94 4.77 -0.08
CA LYS A 56 3.98 4.13 -0.87
C LYS A 56 3.70 2.64 -0.97
N ILE A 57 3.82 2.06 -2.15
CA ILE A 57 3.58 0.64 -2.41
C ILE A 57 4.85 0.03 -2.97
N ASP A 58 5.35 -1.01 -2.31
CA ASP A 58 6.33 -1.93 -2.85
C ASP A 58 5.62 -2.88 -3.83
N THR A 59 6.08 -2.88 -5.06
CA THR A 59 5.52 -3.70 -6.15
C THR A 59 6.50 -4.75 -6.63
N GLN A 60 7.58 -5.04 -5.88
CA GLN A 60 8.60 -6.01 -6.27
C GLN A 60 8.03 -7.42 -6.48
N LYS A 61 6.95 -7.74 -5.76
CA LYS A 61 6.23 -9.02 -5.86
C LYS A 61 5.08 -9.00 -6.88
N THR A 62 4.83 -7.85 -7.50
CA THR A 62 3.75 -7.68 -8.49
C THR A 62 4.34 -7.83 -9.89
N SER A 63 4.18 -9.00 -10.49
CA SER A 63 4.60 -9.25 -11.88
C SER A 63 3.46 -8.94 -12.87
N ASP A 64 3.83 -8.67 -14.14
CA ASP A 64 2.90 -8.52 -15.28
C ASP A 64 1.86 -7.38 -15.19
N VAL A 65 2.11 -6.33 -14.42
CA VAL A 65 1.26 -5.13 -14.38
C VAL A 65 1.96 -3.93 -14.99
N ILE A 66 1.34 -3.34 -16.02
CA ILE A 66 1.78 -2.06 -16.59
C ILE A 66 1.11 -0.94 -15.79
N PHE A 67 1.89 -0.29 -14.93
CA PHE A 67 1.45 0.85 -14.15
C PHE A 67 1.32 2.11 -15.03
N ARG A 68 0.18 2.79 -14.93
CA ARG A 68 -0.15 4.02 -15.66
C ARG A 68 -0.54 5.09 -14.67
N THR A 69 0.23 6.17 -14.61
CA THR A 69 -0.09 7.32 -13.77
C THR A 69 -1.47 7.87 -14.09
N ASN A 70 -2.14 8.42 -13.08
CA ASN A 70 -3.52 8.90 -13.09
C ASN A 70 -4.59 7.83 -13.37
N SER A 71 -4.23 6.54 -13.32
CA SER A 71 -5.21 5.45 -13.40
C SER A 71 -5.57 4.93 -12.00
N LEU A 72 -6.79 4.40 -11.88
CA LEU A 72 -7.31 3.82 -10.63
C LEU A 72 -6.85 2.37 -10.50
N TYR A 73 -6.32 2.00 -9.34
CA TYR A 73 -5.87 0.64 -9.05
C TYR A 73 -6.40 0.17 -7.70
N MET A 74 -6.64 -1.14 -7.59
CA MET A 74 -6.92 -1.82 -6.33
C MET A 74 -5.68 -2.59 -5.91
N PHE A 75 -5.19 -2.33 -4.70
CA PHE A 75 -4.06 -3.03 -4.11
C PHE A 75 -4.54 -3.93 -2.99
N ILE A 76 -3.92 -5.11 -2.87
CA ILE A 76 -4.18 -6.11 -1.83
C ILE A 76 -2.82 -6.59 -1.34
N GLY A 77 -2.58 -6.56 -0.03
CA GLY A 77 -1.27 -6.81 0.54
C GLY A 77 -1.22 -6.50 2.03
N GLU A 78 -0.01 -6.37 2.56
CA GLU A 78 0.25 -6.14 3.98
C GLU A 78 0.80 -4.73 4.23
N LEU A 79 0.28 -4.08 5.28
CA LEU A 79 0.78 -2.78 5.73
C LEU A 79 2.13 -2.91 6.43
N LEU A 80 3.13 -2.18 5.96
CA LEU A 80 4.46 -2.07 6.57
C LEU A 80 4.66 -0.65 7.12
N ILE A 81 4.78 -0.57 8.43
CA ILE A 81 5.07 0.66 9.18
C ILE A 81 6.56 0.65 9.52
N CYS A 82 7.36 1.39 8.75
CA CYS A 82 8.79 1.55 9.03
C CYS A 82 9.00 2.70 10.02
N ALA A 83 9.73 2.48 11.10
CA ALA A 83 10.05 3.49 12.11
C ALA A 83 11.31 4.32 11.80
N ASN A 84 11.97 4.12 10.65
CA ASN A 84 13.36 4.55 10.42
C ASN A 84 13.57 5.64 9.35
N ASP A 85 12.60 6.50 9.08
CA ASP A 85 12.85 7.71 8.28
C ASP A 85 12.49 8.94 9.11
N GLU A 86 13.48 9.45 9.84
CA GLU A 86 13.41 10.65 10.70
C GLU A 86 13.20 11.96 9.91
N VAL A 87 12.51 11.97 8.76
CA VAL A 87 12.02 13.23 8.17
C VAL A 87 10.57 13.16 7.70
N HIS A 88 10.04 12.11 7.07
CA HIS A 88 8.64 12.10 6.59
C HIS A 88 7.94 10.76 6.83
N SER A 89 7.18 10.67 7.93
CA SER A 89 6.32 9.53 8.31
C SER A 89 5.24 9.24 7.25
N SER A 90 5.57 8.43 6.25
CA SER A 90 4.59 7.92 5.27
C SER A 90 4.55 6.39 5.32
N PRO A 91 3.37 5.77 5.52
CA PRO A 91 3.25 4.32 5.52
C PRO A 91 3.66 3.70 4.17
N SER A 92 4.09 2.44 4.21
CA SER A 92 4.43 1.65 3.01
C SER A 92 3.61 0.35 2.97
N PHE A 93 3.33 -0.19 1.79
CA PHE A 93 2.48 -1.37 1.59
C PHE A 93 3.20 -2.38 0.71
N ARG A 94 3.11 -3.69 0.98
CA ARG A 94 3.79 -4.75 0.21
C ARG A 94 2.86 -5.88 -0.20
#